data_AF-A0A1V6BZH6-F1
#
_entry.id   AF-A0A1V6BZH6-F1
#
_cell.length_a   1.000
_cell.length_b   1.000
_cell.length_c   1.000
_cell.angle_alpha   90.00
_cell.angle_beta   90.00
_cell.angle_gamma   90.00
#
_symmetry.space_group_name_H-M   'P 1'
#
loop_
_entity.id
_entity.type
_entity.pdbx_description
1 polymer ?
#
loop_
_entity_poly.entity_id
_entity_poly.type
_entity_poly.pdbx_seq_one_letter_code
_entity_poly.pdbx_strand_id
1 'polypeptide(L)'
;MGYCVATIRGKMGHLVANCLIFHNVYSITRILHELAEGGYDVDAETVAMLSPYITGHVKRFRNYTLDLDRSIPSPDYSMAIRSNNCIG
;
A
#
# COMPACT_ATOMS: atom_id res chain seq x y z
N MET A 1 -31.40 -18.11 10.43
CA MET A 1 -31.22 -16.67 10.67
C MET A 1 -29.89 -16.27 10.06
N GLY A 2 -29.94 -15.66 8.88
CA GLY A 2 -28.76 -15.35 8.06
C GLY A 2 -28.07 -14.08 8.55
N TYR A 3 -26.81 -14.20 8.96
CA TYR A 3 -25.95 -13.04 9.13
C TYR A 3 -25.49 -12.61 7.73
N CYS A 4 -26.12 -11.54 7.25
CA CYS A 4 -25.71 -10.84 6.04
C CYS A 4 -24.35 -10.17 6.30
N VAL A 5 -23.24 -10.89 6.02
CA VAL A 5 -21.89 -10.33 5.90
C VAL A 5 -21.59 -9.94 4.44
N ALA A 6 -22.63 -9.61 3.68
CA ALA A 6 -22.48 -8.96 2.39
C ALA A 6 -22.55 -7.44 2.60
N THR A 7 -21.53 -6.72 2.10
CA THR A 7 -21.51 -5.26 1.81
C THR A 7 -20.61 -4.35 2.69
N ILE A 8 -19.36 -4.74 2.97
CA ILE A 8 -18.29 -3.74 3.30
C ILE A 8 -17.32 -3.48 2.14
N ARG A 9 -17.42 -4.25 1.03
CA ARG A 9 -16.43 -4.30 -0.08
C ARG A 9 -16.31 -3.05 -0.97
N GLY A 10 -16.80 -1.88 -0.57
CA GLY A 10 -16.63 -0.66 -1.38
C GLY A 10 -16.66 0.66 -0.64
N LYS A 11 -17.18 0.71 0.60
CA LYS A 11 -17.50 1.99 1.25
C LYS A 11 -16.43 2.47 2.23
N MET A 12 -15.57 1.57 2.73
CA MET A 12 -14.52 1.89 3.69
C MET A 12 -13.10 1.89 3.10
N GLY A 13 -12.96 1.61 1.79
CA GLY A 13 -11.63 1.54 1.16
C GLY A 13 -10.89 2.87 1.22
N HIS A 14 -11.58 3.98 0.93
CA HIS A 14 -11.00 5.32 1.02
C HIS A 14 -10.70 5.72 2.45
N LEU A 15 -11.57 5.39 3.42
CA LEU A 15 -11.32 5.71 4.81
C LEU A 15 -10.13 4.92 5.36
N VAL A 16 -10.09 3.60 5.11
CA VAL A 16 -8.99 2.74 5.53
C VAL A 16 -7.68 3.14 4.84
N ALA A 17 -7.70 3.46 3.55
CA ALA A 17 -6.52 3.94 2.83
C ALA A 17 -6.02 5.27 3.40
N ASN A 18 -6.92 6.22 3.68
CA ASN A 18 -6.56 7.49 4.30
C ASN A 18 -5.98 7.27 5.70
N CYS A 19 -6.61 6.45 6.53
CA CYS A 19 -6.09 6.10 7.85
C CYS A 19 -4.70 5.44 7.77
N LEU A 20 -4.48 4.56 6.79
CA LEU A 20 -3.19 3.91 6.58
C LEU A 20 -2.11 4.92 6.15
N ILE A 21 -2.43 5.83 5.24
CA ILE A 21 -1.53 6.92 4.82
C ILE A 21 -1.17 7.79 6.01
N PHE A 22 -2.16 8.21 6.82
CA PHE A 22 -1.92 8.99 8.02
C PHE A 22 -1.06 8.24 9.05
N HIS A 23 -1.33 6.96 9.26
CA HIS A 23 -0.55 6.14 10.19
C HIS A 23 0.92 6.01 9.77
N ASN A 24 1.19 5.85 8.48
CA ASN A 24 2.55 5.81 7.94
C ASN A 24 3.28 7.13 8.18
N VAL A 25 2.65 8.26 7.83
CA VAL A 25 3.24 9.59 8.04
C VAL A 25 3.50 9.85 9.52
N TYR A 26 2.52 9.55 10.38
CA TYR A 26 2.65 9.68 11.83
C TYR A 26 3.82 8.87 12.39
N SER A 27 3.96 7.61 11.96
CA SER A 27 5.03 6.72 12.43
C SER A 27 6.41 7.22 12.03
N ILE A 28 6.57 7.68 10.77
CA ILE A 28 7.82 8.27 10.28
C ILE A 28 8.16 9.54 11.09
N THR A 29 7.20 10.45 11.24
CA THR A 29 7.41 11.69 12.00
C THR A 29 7.79 11.43 13.46
N ARG A 30 7.19 10.42 14.10
CA ARG A 30 7.52 10.04 15.48
C ARG A 30 8.98 9.58 15.61
N ILE A 31 9.42 8.70 14.72
CA ILE A 31 10.80 8.19 14.71
C ILE A 31 11.80 9.32 14.43
N LEU A 32 11.49 10.23 13.50
CA LEU A 32 12.32 11.41 13.23
C LEU A 32 12.44 12.32 14.45
N HIS A 33 11.36 12.48 15.22
CA HIS A 33 11.38 13.26 16.45
C HIS A 33 12.25 12.60 17.53
N GLU A 34 12.11 11.29 17.74
CA GLU A 34 12.95 10.51 18.66
C GLU A 34 14.45 10.61 18.29
N LEU A 35 14.77 10.60 17.00
CA LEU A 35 16.14 10.79 16.49
C LEU A 35 16.67 12.21 16.77
N ALA A 36 15.82 13.23 16.55
CA ALA A 36 16.19 14.62 16.81
C ALA A 36 16.43 14.87 18.31
N GLU A 37 15.60 14.31 19.19
CA GLU A 37 15.81 14.36 20.65
C GLU A 37 17.08 13.62 21.09
N GLY A 38 17.46 12.56 20.37
CA GLY A 38 18.71 11.83 20.55
C GLY A 38 19.97 12.60 20.10
N GLY A 39 19.83 13.83 19.58
CA GLY A 39 20.93 14.66 19.11
C GLY A 39 21.44 14.32 17.71
N TYR A 40 20.70 13.52 16.94
CA TYR A 40 21.02 13.26 15.53
C TYR A 40 20.49 14.38 14.65
N ASP A 41 21.34 14.88 13.74
CA ASP A 41 20.95 15.92 12.80
C ASP A 41 20.12 15.31 11.67
N VAL A 42 18.83 15.63 11.64
CA VAL A 42 17.87 15.12 10.65
C VAL A 42 17.80 16.10 9.48
N ASP A 43 18.58 15.83 8.44
CA ASP A 43 18.61 16.68 7.26
C ASP A 43 17.36 16.55 6.37
N ALA A 44 16.94 17.67 5.77
CA ALA A 44 15.74 17.74 4.95
C ALA A 44 15.81 16.87 3.69
N GLU A 45 17.01 16.67 3.11
CA GLU A 45 17.21 15.78 1.97
C GLU A 45 16.99 14.32 2.37
N THR A 46 17.44 13.93 3.55
CA THR A 46 17.24 12.58 4.11
C THR A 46 15.77 12.30 4.37
N VAL A 47 15.02 13.29 4.90
CA VAL A 47 13.57 13.18 5.08
C VAL A 47 12.84 13.10 3.75
N ALA A 48 13.29 13.84 2.72
CA ALA A 48 12.71 13.78 1.39
C ALA A 48 12.82 12.39 0.75
N MET A 49 13.89 11.63 1.04
CA MET A 49 14.04 10.24 0.57
C MET A 49 13.01 9.27 1.18
N LEU A 50 12.43 9.60 2.34
CA LEU A 50 11.39 8.80 2.99
C LEU A 50 9.99 9.07 2.39
N SER A 51 9.85 10.09 1.54
CA SER A 51 8.57 10.41 0.95
C SER A 51 8.12 9.28 0.00
N PRO A 52 6.85 8.82 0.09
CA PRO A 52 6.32 7.75 -0.77
C PRO A 52 6.14 8.20 -2.24
N TYR A 53 6.44 9.46 -2.53
CA TYR A 53 6.33 10.05 -3.85
C TYR A 53 7.72 10.08 -4.49
N ILE A 54 7.96 9.12 -5.37
CA ILE A 54 9.14 9.12 -6.22
C ILE A 54 9.05 10.37 -7.11
N THR A 55 9.93 11.34 -6.88
CA THR A 55 9.96 12.62 -7.61
C THR A 55 10.63 12.52 -8.98
N GLY A 56 11.22 11.38 -9.32
CA GLY A 56 11.81 11.10 -10.64
C GLY A 56 10.79 10.63 -11.69
N HIS A 57 11.17 10.71 -12.97
CA HIS A 57 10.42 10.13 -14.09
C HIS A 57 10.45 8.60 -14.05
N VAL A 58 9.60 7.99 -13.22
CA VAL A 58 9.31 6.56 -13.33
C VAL A 58 8.39 6.38 -14.53
N LYS A 59 8.79 5.59 -15.53
CA LYS A 59 7.86 5.13 -16.58
C LYS A 59 6.83 4.18 -15.94
N ARG A 60 5.80 4.76 -15.34
CA ARG A 60 4.63 4.05 -14.76
C ARG A 60 3.94 3.18 -15.80
N PHE A 61 4.10 3.53 -17.07
CA PHE A 61 3.78 2.68 -18.22
C PHE A 61 5.09 2.30 -18.89
N ARG A 62 5.60 1.11 -18.56
CA ARG A 62 6.62 0.45 -19.37
C ARG A 62 6.06 0.33 -20.80
N ASN A 63 6.92 0.27 -21.82
CA ASN A 63 6.45 -0.16 -23.15
C ASN A 63 5.96 -1.61 -23.02
N TYR A 64 4.66 -1.80 -22.85
CA TYR A 64 4.04 -3.11 -22.91
C TYR A 64 3.85 -3.45 -24.39
N THR A 65 4.74 -4.27 -24.94
CA THR A 65 4.46 -4.91 -26.21
C THR A 65 3.31 -5.88 -25.99
N LEU A 66 2.13 -5.55 -26.51
CA LEU A 66 0.98 -6.44 -26.49
C LEU A 66 1.21 -7.53 -27.54
N ASP A 67 1.66 -8.69 -27.07
CA ASP A 67 1.70 -9.91 -27.87
C ASP A 67 0.28 -10.49 -27.91
N LEU A 68 -0.42 -10.23 -29.01
CA LEU A 68 -1.80 -10.70 -29.24
C LEU A 68 -1.86 -12.18 -29.61
N ASP A 69 -0.74 -12.77 -30.03
CA ASP A 69 -0.62 -14.19 -30.36
C ASP A 69 -0.32 -15.04 -29.10
N ARG A 70 -0.09 -14.38 -27.97
CA ARG A 70 0.07 -15.02 -26.68
C ARG A 70 -1.23 -15.70 -26.26
N SER A 71 -1.26 -17.03 -26.32
CA SER A 71 -2.32 -17.83 -25.70
C SER A 71 -2.21 -17.72 -24.17
N ILE A 72 -3.08 -16.92 -23.56
CA ILE A 72 -3.17 -16.78 -22.11
C ILE A 72 -4.24 -17.78 -21.62
N PRO A 73 -3.92 -18.72 -20.72
CA PRO A 73 -4.91 -19.61 -20.15
C PRO A 73 -5.96 -18.77 -19.41
N SER A 74 -7.23 -19.19 -19.47
CA SER A 74 -8.30 -18.50 -18.76
C SER A 74 -7.95 -18.41 -17.27
N PRO A 75 -7.95 -17.22 -16.66
CA PRO A 75 -7.70 -17.08 -15.23
C PRO A 75 -8.73 -17.90 -14.45
N ASP A 76 -8.23 -18.78 -13.57
CA ASP A 76 -9.07 -19.57 -12.69
C ASP A 76 -9.62 -18.69 -11.57
N TYR A 77 -10.87 -18.26 -11.72
CA TYR A 77 -11.57 -17.43 -10.75
C TYR A 77 -12.10 -18.23 -9.54
N SER A 78 -11.93 -19.56 -9.51
CA SER A 78 -12.37 -20.40 -8.38
C SER A 78 -11.38 -20.40 -7.22
N MET A 79 -10.22 -19.73 -7.35
CA MET A 79 -9.21 -19.67 -6.31
C MET A 79 -9.76 -18.97 -5.06
N ALA A 80 -10.07 -19.78 -4.03
CA ALA A 80 -10.38 -19.27 -2.70
C ALA A 80 -9.12 -18.59 -2.14
N ILE A 81 -9.18 -17.27 -1.95
CA ILE A 81 -8.18 -16.53 -1.17
C ILE A 81 -8.16 -17.19 0.22
N ARG A 82 -7.10 -17.95 0.52
CA ARG A 82 -6.92 -18.50 1.87
C ARG A 82 -6.70 -17.33 2.81
N SER A 83 -7.76 -16.88 3.49
CA SER A 83 -7.59 -16.08 4.70
C SER A 83 -6.99 -17.02 5.73
N ASN A 84 -5.68 -16.93 5.95
CA ASN A 84 -5.05 -17.60 7.06
C ASN A 84 -5.77 -17.13 8.34
N ASN A 85 -6.44 -18.09 8.97
CA ASN A 85 -7.14 -17.91 10.23
C ASN A 85 -6.12 -17.39 11.26
N CYS A 86 -6.30 -16.17 11.74
CA CYS A 86 -5.58 -15.70 12.92
C CYS A 86 -6.05 -16.58 14.08
N ILE A 87 -5.13 -17.39 14.57
CA ILE A 87 -5.29 -18.27 15.74
C ILE A 87 -5.51 -17.34 16.95
N GLY A 88 -6.66 -17.50 17.60
CA GLY A 88 -6.91 -16.96 18.93
C GLY A 88 -6.22 -17.77 20.02
#